data_AF-A0A2J6T7N3-F1
#
_entry.id   AF-A0A2J6T7N3-F1
#
_cell.length_a   1.000
_cell.length_b   1.000
_cell.length_c   1.000
_cell.angle_alpha   90.00
_cell.angle_beta   90.00
_cell.angle_gamma   90.00
#
_symmetry.space_group_name_H-M   'P 1'
#
loop_
_entity.id
_entity.type
_entity.pdbx_description
1 polymer ?
#
loop_
_entity_poly.entity_id
_entity_poly.type
_entity_poly.pdbx_seq_one_letter_code
_entity_poly.pdbx_strand_id
1 'polypeptide(L)'
;MQQRCRLFLDELEQFQAYLKDQKKERQVELRTFKASLQSEMRAIDRLVAADPNLPRTVQGLRTSNLSFFEAVWSTAKTCTDLTALKQRFYWLPGPHPAYVNGQVAPPVTRDRTYSTVVDIVSRGGLEWVKVSSVTEKRIIWDLTRAGWAADSSSEESEEVQADDGLNLEGLLKQAEALVKASQATRVRYQHPKIRLVLPNIKAQPDAKVVANVLRQIRNLGVNVQTAEDMPSTFPSVTEVLSRLDTDPFEAFSGTLNVDCSILLAFASDVSHGRVEPEHWHNKIISRQIEMESEDNVLPSSIWPACGARKLVCTREAAEKMQEIVDTMGTETEKRRAALLLGRDSCLSREQALEEFQKFSDYPIPPEWNLPIEVVDVDMASIMASLPSAAKKVSEIFLPTGINRSVFLFGWSADLTTISSNAAAARDIEMAIEEQNLSSKRLKGQATAQDTKGPNIWICPFARSLVGKEKTRRGAKNDTVE
;
A
#
# COMPACT_ATOMS: atom_id res chain seq x y z
N MET A 1 -23.60 25.28 -9.40
CA MET A 1 -22.79 24.68 -8.32
C MET A 1 -23.47 23.45 -7.72
N GLN A 2 -24.72 23.57 -7.25
CA GLN A 2 -25.47 22.44 -6.68
C GLN A 2 -25.51 21.20 -7.59
N GLN A 3 -25.89 21.36 -8.86
CA GLN A 3 -25.90 20.25 -9.83
C GLN A 3 -24.52 19.60 -10.01
N ARG A 4 -23.45 20.39 -10.10
CA ARG A 4 -22.06 19.90 -10.19
C ARG A 4 -21.65 19.10 -8.95
N CYS A 5 -22.03 19.56 -7.77
CA CYS A 5 -21.76 18.85 -6.51
C CYS A 5 -22.51 17.52 -6.42
N ARG A 6 -23.76 17.45 -6.90
CA ARG A 6 -24.53 16.19 -7.03
C ARG A 6 -23.87 15.21 -7.98
N LEU A 7 -23.56 15.64 -9.21
CA LEU A 7 -22.88 14.80 -10.20
C LEU A 7 -21.58 14.21 -9.65
N PHE A 8 -20.83 15.00 -8.90
CA PHE A 8 -19.61 14.52 -8.28
C PHE A 8 -19.85 13.51 -7.14
N LEU A 9 -20.85 13.73 -6.28
CA LEU A 9 -21.25 12.73 -5.29
C LEU A 9 -21.66 11.41 -5.98
N ASP A 10 -22.38 11.48 -7.10
CA ASP A 10 -22.79 10.32 -7.89
C ASP A 10 -21.57 9.59 -8.48
N GLU A 11 -20.55 10.31 -8.98
CA GLU A 11 -19.30 9.69 -9.46
C GLU A 11 -18.56 8.95 -8.33
N LEU A 12 -18.48 9.54 -7.13
CA LEU A 12 -17.87 8.86 -5.97
C LEU A 12 -18.66 7.62 -5.56
N GLU A 13 -19.98 7.66 -5.64
CA GLU A 13 -20.85 6.53 -5.31
C GLU A 13 -20.72 5.40 -6.32
N GLN A 14 -20.56 5.71 -7.60
CA GLN A 14 -20.23 4.72 -8.63
C GLN A 14 -18.91 4.01 -8.33
N PHE A 15 -17.87 4.76 -7.95
CA PHE A 15 -16.59 4.16 -7.58
C PHE A 15 -16.70 3.30 -6.31
N GLN A 16 -17.45 3.73 -5.30
CA GLN A 16 -17.70 2.91 -4.10
C GLN A 16 -18.49 1.64 -4.41
N ALA A 17 -19.49 1.71 -5.29
CA ALA A 17 -20.26 0.56 -5.73
C ALA A 17 -19.39 -0.44 -6.50
N TYR A 18 -18.49 0.06 -7.35
CA TYR A 18 -17.49 -0.77 -8.03
C TYR A 18 -16.57 -1.48 -7.02
N LEU A 19 -15.99 -0.76 -6.04
CA LEU A 19 -15.14 -1.39 -5.02
C LEU A 19 -15.90 -2.43 -4.18
N LYS A 20 -17.19 -2.21 -3.93
CA LYS A 20 -18.06 -3.15 -3.23
C LYS A 20 -18.26 -4.44 -4.01
N ASP A 21 -18.55 -4.32 -5.30
CA ASP A 21 -18.69 -5.47 -6.21
C ASP A 21 -17.41 -6.32 -6.24
N GLN A 22 -16.26 -5.65 -6.23
CA GLN A 22 -14.95 -6.30 -6.16
C GLN A 22 -14.54 -6.78 -4.75
N LYS A 23 -15.38 -6.59 -3.72
CA LYS A 23 -15.08 -6.86 -2.29
C LYS A 23 -13.85 -6.11 -1.74
N LYS A 24 -13.54 -4.94 -2.31
CA LYS A 24 -12.38 -4.08 -1.97
C LYS A 24 -12.74 -2.78 -1.25
N GLU A 25 -13.93 -2.67 -0.66
CA GLU A 25 -14.42 -1.44 0.00
C GLU A 25 -13.46 -0.84 1.05
N ARG A 26 -12.64 -1.69 1.69
CA ARG A 26 -11.70 -1.31 2.75
C ARG A 26 -10.30 -0.97 2.22
N GLN A 27 -10.02 -1.20 0.94
CA GLN A 27 -8.69 -0.97 0.35
C GLN A 27 -8.45 0.51 0.02
N VAL A 28 -9.52 1.29 -0.17
CA VAL A 28 -9.44 2.71 -0.52
C VAL A 28 -10.09 3.59 0.55
N GLU A 29 -9.32 4.48 1.18
CA GLU A 29 -9.85 5.41 2.18
C GLU A 29 -10.51 6.63 1.51
N LEU A 30 -11.85 6.60 1.45
CA LEU A 30 -12.67 7.66 0.85
C LEU A 30 -13.56 8.40 1.86
N ARG A 31 -13.67 7.91 3.10
CA ARG A 31 -14.72 8.33 4.05
C ARG A 31 -14.59 9.79 4.43
N THR A 32 -13.37 10.22 4.76
CA THR A 32 -13.08 11.60 5.17
C THR A 32 -13.34 12.60 4.05
N PHE A 33 -12.97 12.24 2.82
CA PHE A 33 -13.20 13.07 1.64
C PHE A 33 -14.69 13.17 1.29
N LYS A 34 -15.40 12.03 1.22
CA LYS A 34 -16.85 11.98 0.96
C LYS A 34 -17.64 12.79 1.99
N ALA A 35 -17.34 12.62 3.29
CA ALA A 35 -18.00 13.37 4.36
C ALA A 35 -17.79 14.89 4.24
N SER A 36 -16.60 15.31 3.79
CA SER A 36 -16.30 16.73 3.53
C SER A 36 -17.13 17.27 2.36
N LEU A 37 -17.23 16.51 1.26
CA LEU A 37 -18.02 16.89 0.08
C LEU A 37 -19.52 16.92 0.40
N GLN A 38 -20.04 15.97 1.17
CA GLN A 38 -21.43 15.98 1.63
C GLN A 38 -21.72 17.20 2.51
N SER A 39 -20.77 17.62 3.34
CA SER A 39 -20.90 18.85 4.14
C SER A 39 -20.93 20.10 3.27
N GLU A 40 -20.11 20.14 2.22
CA GLU A 40 -20.11 21.20 1.21
C GLU A 40 -21.44 21.26 0.46
N MET A 41 -21.98 20.10 0.03
CA MET A 41 -23.30 20.00 -0.61
C MET A 41 -24.40 20.61 0.27
N ARG A 42 -24.43 20.26 1.56
CA ARG A 42 -25.40 20.83 2.53
C ARG A 42 -25.23 22.35 2.67
N ALA A 43 -23.99 22.86 2.62
CA ALA A 43 -23.74 24.30 2.66
C ALA A 43 -24.27 25.00 1.39
N ILE A 44 -24.03 24.40 0.22
CA ILE A 44 -24.54 24.89 -1.07
C ILE A 44 -26.07 24.87 -1.11
N ASP A 45 -26.72 23.81 -0.62
CA ASP A 45 -28.18 23.71 -0.55
C ASP A 45 -28.79 24.83 0.31
N ARG A 46 -28.15 25.19 1.43
CA ARG A 46 -28.57 26.33 2.25
C ARG A 46 -28.42 27.66 1.52
N LEU A 47 -27.35 27.83 0.74
CA LEU A 47 -27.13 29.04 -0.06
C LEU A 47 -28.15 29.17 -1.20
N VAL A 48 -28.55 28.04 -1.81
CA VAL A 48 -29.59 28.01 -2.86
C VAL A 48 -30.95 28.41 -2.30
N ALA A 49 -31.25 28.03 -1.05
CA ALA A 49 -32.49 28.41 -0.37
C ALA A 49 -32.47 29.86 0.20
N ALA A 50 -31.31 30.52 0.22
CA ALA A 50 -31.15 31.87 0.77
C ALA A 50 -31.41 32.95 -0.29
N ASP A 51 -31.73 34.17 0.16
CA ASP A 51 -31.89 35.32 -0.73
C ASP A 51 -30.56 35.64 -1.45
N PRO A 52 -30.54 35.64 -2.80
CA PRO A 52 -29.33 35.87 -3.59
C PRO A 52 -28.76 37.29 -3.46
N ASN A 53 -29.57 38.26 -3.04
CA ASN A 53 -29.12 39.66 -2.89
C ASN A 53 -28.41 39.92 -1.57
N LEU A 54 -28.47 38.98 -0.62
CA LEU A 54 -27.77 39.15 0.65
C LEU A 54 -26.25 39.03 0.44
N PRO A 55 -25.45 40.00 0.95
CA PRO A 55 -23.99 39.96 0.85
C PRO A 55 -23.38 38.66 1.39
N ARG A 56 -24.00 38.05 2.41
CA ARG A 56 -23.58 36.76 2.99
C ARG A 56 -23.75 35.60 2.00
N THR A 57 -24.82 35.59 1.19
CA THR A 57 -25.07 34.55 0.19
C THR A 57 -24.05 34.64 -0.93
N VAL A 58 -23.83 35.85 -1.46
CA VAL A 58 -22.81 36.11 -2.50
C VAL A 58 -21.41 35.74 -2.01
N GLN A 59 -21.07 36.12 -0.78
CA GLN A 59 -19.80 35.77 -0.18
C GLN A 59 -19.65 34.25 0.00
N GLY A 60 -20.69 33.58 0.50
CA GLY A 60 -20.71 32.12 0.69
C GLY A 60 -20.45 31.35 -0.60
N LEU A 61 -21.06 31.80 -1.71
CA LEU A 61 -20.81 31.22 -3.04
C LEU A 61 -19.35 31.41 -3.49
N ARG A 62 -18.75 32.58 -3.23
CA ARG A 62 -17.35 32.88 -3.56
C ARG A 62 -16.35 32.07 -2.74
N THR A 63 -16.71 31.71 -1.50
CA THR A 63 -15.84 30.96 -0.57
C THR A 63 -16.07 29.45 -0.59
N SER A 64 -16.92 28.94 -1.49
CA SER A 64 -17.16 27.50 -1.62
C SER A 64 -15.88 26.75 -1.99
N ASN A 65 -15.69 25.58 -1.38
CA ASN A 65 -14.56 24.70 -1.67
C ASN A 65 -14.85 23.71 -2.81
N LEU A 66 -16.00 23.81 -3.48
CA LEU A 66 -16.40 22.86 -4.53
C LEU A 66 -15.34 22.73 -5.63
N SER A 67 -14.79 23.86 -6.10
CA SER A 67 -13.75 23.87 -7.14
C SER A 67 -12.48 23.12 -6.72
N PHE A 68 -12.11 23.19 -5.44
CA PHE A 68 -11.00 22.41 -4.90
C PHE A 68 -11.31 20.91 -4.93
N PHE A 69 -12.49 20.49 -4.45
CA PHE A 69 -12.83 19.07 -4.44
C PHE A 69 -12.93 18.50 -5.87
N GLU A 70 -13.48 19.27 -6.81
CA GLU A 70 -13.52 18.89 -8.23
C GLU A 70 -12.13 18.74 -8.83
N ALA A 71 -11.20 19.65 -8.51
CA ALA A 71 -9.81 19.56 -8.97
C ALA A 71 -9.11 18.33 -8.40
N VAL A 72 -9.32 18.01 -7.11
CA VAL A 72 -8.80 16.79 -6.47
C VAL A 72 -9.33 15.55 -7.18
N TRP A 73 -10.64 15.44 -7.39
CA TRP A 73 -11.22 14.26 -8.02
C TRP A 73 -10.86 14.12 -9.50
N SER A 74 -10.86 15.22 -10.24
CA SER A 74 -10.43 15.22 -11.65
C SER A 74 -8.98 14.76 -11.77
N THR A 75 -8.11 15.23 -10.88
CA THR A 75 -6.72 14.76 -10.79
C THR A 75 -6.67 13.29 -10.40
N ALA A 76 -7.45 12.84 -9.40
CA ALA A 76 -7.49 11.44 -8.98
C ALA A 76 -7.89 10.50 -10.11
N LYS A 77 -8.85 10.89 -10.97
CA LYS A 77 -9.25 10.14 -12.16
C LYS A 77 -8.12 9.91 -13.16
N THR A 78 -7.04 10.71 -13.11
CA THR A 78 -5.83 10.50 -13.94
C THR A 78 -4.80 9.56 -13.32
N CYS A 79 -4.96 9.19 -12.05
CA CYS A 79 -4.07 8.30 -11.33
C CYS A 79 -4.40 6.81 -11.57
N THR A 80 -3.53 5.95 -11.04
CA THR A 80 -3.72 4.49 -10.96
C THR A 80 -3.58 4.03 -9.51
N ASP A 81 -4.18 2.90 -9.14
CA ASP A 81 -4.11 2.30 -7.79
C ASP A 81 -4.41 3.30 -6.67
N LEU A 82 -5.61 3.88 -6.68
CA LEU A 82 -6.01 4.87 -5.70
C LEU A 82 -6.10 4.22 -4.31
N THR A 83 -5.28 4.67 -3.37
CA THR A 83 -5.24 4.15 -1.99
C THR A 83 -6.04 5.02 -1.03
N ALA A 84 -6.03 6.34 -1.21
CA ALA A 84 -6.77 7.26 -0.36
C ALA A 84 -7.03 8.61 -0.99
N LEU A 85 -8.12 9.25 -0.56
CA LEU A 85 -8.37 10.68 -0.76
C LEU A 85 -8.35 11.41 0.58
N LYS A 86 -7.59 12.52 0.65
CA LYS A 86 -7.44 13.38 1.83
C LYS A 86 -6.91 12.61 3.06
N GLN A 87 -5.71 12.08 2.93
CA GLN A 87 -5.02 11.36 4.00
C GLN A 87 -4.03 12.27 4.74
N ARG A 88 -3.96 12.11 6.06
CA ARG A 88 -3.00 12.84 6.91
C ARG A 88 -1.82 11.94 7.27
N PHE A 89 -0.62 12.48 7.09
CA PHE A 89 0.63 11.84 7.48
C PHE A 89 1.26 12.61 8.63
N TYR A 90 1.88 11.87 9.54
CA TYR A 90 2.47 12.39 10.77
C TYR A 90 3.94 12.01 10.84
N TRP A 91 4.76 12.89 11.41
CA TRP A 91 6.17 12.60 11.69
C TRP A 91 6.67 13.35 12.93
N LEU A 92 7.79 12.89 13.48
CA LEU A 92 8.44 13.49 14.63
C LEU A 92 9.61 14.41 14.21
N PRO A 93 9.90 15.49 14.95
CA PRO A 93 11.13 16.26 14.81
C PRO A 93 12.37 15.40 15.06
N GLY A 94 13.40 15.53 14.22
CA GLY A 94 14.72 14.92 14.44
C GLY A 94 14.98 13.60 13.69
N PRO A 95 16.17 13.00 13.84
CA PRO A 95 16.60 11.81 13.10
C PRO A 95 16.00 10.54 13.70
N HIS A 96 14.69 10.35 13.55
CA HIS A 96 13.99 9.14 13.93
C HIS A 96 13.95 8.13 12.77
N PRO A 97 13.90 6.82 13.06
CA PRO A 97 13.72 5.82 12.02
C PRO A 97 12.44 6.10 11.23
N ALA A 98 12.53 5.94 9.90
CA ALA A 98 11.38 6.15 9.03
C ALA A 98 10.25 5.16 9.40
N TYR A 99 9.01 5.62 9.35
CA TYR A 99 7.84 4.79 9.65
C TYR A 99 7.69 3.72 8.57
N VAL A 100 7.77 2.46 8.99
CA VAL A 100 7.68 1.27 8.13
C VAL A 100 6.21 0.93 7.87
N ASN A 101 5.86 0.65 6.61
CA ASN A 101 4.54 0.20 6.13
C ASN A 101 3.37 1.18 6.21
N GLY A 102 3.62 2.49 6.09
CA GLY A 102 2.53 3.47 5.96
C GLY A 102 1.53 3.48 7.12
N GLN A 103 1.81 2.79 8.22
CA GLN A 103 0.98 2.81 9.41
C GLN A 103 1.18 4.15 10.09
N VAL A 104 0.07 4.89 10.19
CA VAL A 104 -0.01 6.18 10.88
C VAL A 104 0.48 5.98 12.31
N ALA A 105 1.44 6.81 12.75
CA ALA A 105 1.95 6.78 14.10
C ALA A 105 0.78 6.73 15.12
N PRO A 106 0.81 5.83 16.11
CA PRO A 106 -0.11 5.95 17.23
C PRO A 106 0.11 7.35 17.85
N PRO A 107 -0.96 8.02 18.30
CA PRO A 107 -0.85 9.39 18.79
C PRO A 107 0.03 9.41 20.05
N VAL A 108 1.31 9.71 19.88
CA VAL A 108 2.16 10.23 20.94
C VAL A 108 1.58 11.59 21.35
N THR A 109 1.80 12.00 22.61
CA THR A 109 1.33 13.28 23.16
C THR A 109 1.40 14.41 22.11
N ARG A 110 0.23 15.01 21.83
CA ARG A 110 -0.04 15.85 20.64
C ARG A 110 0.98 16.99 20.41
N ASP A 111 1.71 17.39 21.42
CA ASP A 111 2.54 18.59 21.42
C ASP A 111 3.87 18.47 20.63
N ARG A 112 4.23 17.29 20.11
CA ARG A 112 5.51 17.09 19.39
C ARG A 112 5.41 16.45 18.00
N THR A 113 4.21 16.23 17.46
CA THR A 113 4.05 15.59 16.14
C THR A 113 3.73 16.62 15.07
N TYR A 114 4.55 16.64 14.00
CA TYR A 114 4.21 17.39 12.79
C TYR A 114 3.24 16.57 11.93
N SER A 115 2.44 17.25 11.12
CA SER A 115 1.56 16.59 10.17
C SER A 115 1.33 17.39 8.91
N THR A 116 0.97 16.68 7.83
CA THR A 116 0.59 17.26 6.55
C THR A 116 -0.54 16.43 5.94
N VAL A 117 -1.34 17.06 5.08
CA VAL A 117 -2.45 16.40 4.39
C VAL A 117 -2.10 16.26 2.91
N VAL A 118 -2.10 15.01 2.45
CA VAL A 118 -1.99 14.62 1.05
C VAL A 118 -3.39 14.44 0.49
N ASP A 119 -3.68 15.04 -0.66
CA ASP A 119 -5.04 15.05 -1.20
C ASP A 119 -5.38 13.75 -1.93
N ILE A 120 -4.39 13.12 -2.58
CA ILE A 120 -4.52 11.83 -3.28
C ILE A 120 -3.30 10.98 -3.00
N VAL A 121 -3.51 9.72 -2.61
CA VAL A 121 -2.47 8.70 -2.47
C VAL A 121 -2.71 7.63 -3.52
N SER A 122 -1.74 7.41 -4.41
CA SER A 122 -1.86 6.53 -5.57
C SER A 122 -0.64 5.60 -5.73
N ARG A 123 -0.69 4.68 -6.70
CA ARG A 123 0.37 3.69 -6.98
C ARG A 123 0.72 2.84 -5.76
N GLY A 124 -0.31 2.41 -5.02
CA GLY A 124 -0.16 1.66 -3.77
C GLY A 124 0.64 2.42 -2.70
N GLY A 125 0.51 3.74 -2.65
CA GLY A 125 1.17 4.60 -1.65
C GLY A 125 2.52 5.20 -2.08
N LEU A 126 3.07 4.82 -3.23
CA LEU A 126 4.35 5.32 -3.72
C LEU A 126 4.26 6.71 -4.38
N GLU A 127 3.06 7.20 -4.66
CA GLU A 127 2.84 8.54 -5.19
C GLU A 127 1.86 9.32 -4.32
N TRP A 128 2.28 10.54 -3.93
CA TRP A 128 1.48 11.48 -3.17
C TRP A 128 1.21 12.72 -4.01
N VAL A 129 -0.06 13.03 -4.19
CA VAL A 129 -0.48 14.20 -4.96
C VAL A 129 -1.07 15.25 -4.02
N LYS A 130 -0.55 16.47 -4.12
CA LYS A 130 -1.11 17.66 -3.49
C LYS A 130 -1.73 18.52 -4.57
N VAL A 131 -3.01 18.88 -4.42
CA VAL A 131 -3.69 19.79 -5.34
C VAL A 131 -3.84 21.13 -4.65
N SER A 132 -3.42 22.22 -5.29
CA SER A 132 -3.52 23.57 -4.73
C SER A 132 -4.07 24.55 -5.75
N SER A 133 -5.28 25.06 -5.48
CA SER A 133 -5.94 26.08 -6.30
C SER A 133 -5.39 27.49 -6.10
N VAL A 134 -4.17 27.62 -5.58
CA VAL A 134 -3.51 28.90 -5.32
C VAL A 134 -3.28 29.68 -6.62
N THR A 135 -3.36 31.01 -6.55
CA THR A 135 -3.10 31.91 -7.68
C THR A 135 -1.77 32.64 -7.50
N GLU A 136 -1.22 33.19 -8.59
CA GLU A 136 0.03 33.99 -8.52
C GLU A 136 -0.10 35.13 -7.50
N LYS A 137 -1.23 35.85 -7.53
CA LYS A 137 -1.53 36.93 -6.57
C LYS A 137 -1.45 36.45 -5.12
N ARG A 138 -1.95 35.23 -4.85
CA ARG A 138 -1.92 34.67 -3.50
C ARG A 138 -0.51 34.29 -3.06
N ILE A 139 0.29 33.70 -3.96
CA ILE A 139 1.70 33.40 -3.69
C ILE A 139 2.47 34.68 -3.36
N ILE A 140 2.30 35.73 -4.17
CA ILE A 140 2.95 37.03 -3.93
C ILE A 140 2.52 37.59 -2.57
N TRP A 141 1.23 37.56 -2.26
CA TRP A 141 0.73 38.04 -0.96
C TRP A 141 1.31 37.27 0.22
N ASP A 142 1.41 35.93 0.13
CA ASP A 142 2.01 35.12 1.20
C ASP A 142 3.50 35.47 1.39
N LEU A 143 4.23 35.76 0.30
CA LEU A 143 5.63 36.21 0.38
C LEU A 143 5.76 37.61 0.98
N THR A 144 4.93 38.57 0.57
CA THR A 144 4.93 39.92 1.14
C THR A 144 4.65 39.87 2.64
N ARG A 145 3.70 39.02 3.08
CA ARG A 145 3.42 38.82 4.50
C ARG A 145 4.61 38.23 5.27
N ALA A 146 5.38 37.36 4.62
CA ALA A 146 6.61 36.79 5.18
C ALA A 146 7.78 37.79 5.27
N GLY A 147 7.58 39.05 4.88
CA GLY A 147 8.62 40.08 4.88
C GLY A 147 9.52 40.05 3.65
N TRP A 148 9.18 39.27 2.61
CA TRP A 148 9.88 39.32 1.32
C TRP A 148 9.41 40.56 0.55
N ALA A 149 10.03 41.71 0.83
CA ALA A 149 9.91 42.89 -0.01
C ALA A 149 10.77 42.69 -1.26
N ALA A 150 10.15 42.65 -2.43
CA ALA A 150 10.88 42.80 -3.68
C ALA A 150 11.28 44.28 -3.79
N ASP A 151 12.44 44.65 -3.24
CA ASP A 151 13.02 45.97 -3.51
C ASP A 151 13.41 46.04 -4.98
N SER A 152 12.46 46.54 -5.76
CA SER A 152 12.64 46.93 -7.15
C SER A 152 13.16 48.37 -7.20
N SER A 153 14.40 48.59 -6.79
CA SER A 153 15.24 49.70 -7.29
C SER A 153 16.66 49.64 -6.74
N SER A 154 17.59 50.03 -7.60
CA SER A 154 19.02 50.31 -7.43
C SER A 154 20.00 49.13 -7.32
N GLU A 155 20.91 49.18 -8.28
CA GLU A 155 22.19 48.49 -8.38
C GLU A 155 22.95 48.60 -7.05
N GLU A 156 23.14 47.47 -6.37
CA GLU A 156 24.42 47.10 -5.76
C GLU A 156 24.37 45.62 -5.38
N SER A 157 25.36 44.89 -5.87
CA SER A 157 25.53 43.46 -5.71
C SER A 157 25.96 43.16 -4.27
N GLU A 158 25.02 43.01 -3.35
CA GLU A 158 25.29 42.35 -2.07
C GLU A 158 24.81 40.91 -2.14
N GLU A 159 25.77 39.99 -2.09
CA GLU A 159 25.54 38.56 -1.90
C GLU A 159 24.73 38.35 -0.62
N VAL A 160 23.43 38.13 -0.76
CA VAL A 160 22.56 37.69 0.33
C VAL A 160 23.06 36.33 0.78
N GLN A 161 23.82 36.31 1.87
CA GLN A 161 24.12 35.09 2.61
C GLN A 161 22.79 34.43 2.97
N ALA A 162 22.64 33.17 2.56
CA ALA A 162 21.51 32.34 2.91
C ALA A 162 21.54 32.10 4.43
N ASP A 163 20.88 32.98 5.18
CA ASP A 163 20.54 32.72 6.57
C ASP A 163 19.58 31.53 6.60
N ASP A 164 19.99 30.47 7.29
CA ASP A 164 19.33 29.15 7.41
C ASP A 164 17.99 29.18 8.18
N GLY A 165 17.33 30.34 8.21
CA GLY A 165 16.10 30.64 8.93
C GLY A 165 15.06 31.45 8.14
N LEU A 166 15.11 31.44 6.80
CA LEU A 166 14.07 32.09 5.98
C LEU A 166 12.66 31.68 6.45
N ASN A 167 11.82 32.64 6.81
CA ASN A 167 10.41 32.45 7.15
C ASN A 167 9.66 31.86 5.96
N LEU A 168 9.71 30.54 5.83
CA LEU A 168 9.03 29.76 4.82
C LEU A 168 7.51 29.95 5.00
N GLU A 169 6.87 30.57 4.01
CA GLU A 169 5.43 30.81 3.99
C GLU A 169 4.74 30.23 2.75
N GLY A 170 3.41 30.13 2.83
CA GLY A 170 2.54 29.76 1.72
C GLY A 170 2.86 28.39 1.11
N LEU A 171 2.96 28.36 -0.21
CA LEU A 171 3.10 27.14 -1.00
C LEU A 171 4.42 26.40 -0.73
N LEU A 172 5.52 27.14 -0.51
CA LEU A 172 6.83 26.55 -0.28
C LEU A 172 6.89 25.79 1.04
N LYS A 173 6.32 26.36 2.12
CA LYS A 173 6.16 25.68 3.41
C LYS A 173 5.37 24.37 3.29
N GLN A 174 4.31 24.37 2.48
CA GLN A 174 3.52 23.16 2.25
C GLN A 174 4.32 22.09 1.50
N ALA A 175 5.08 22.48 0.47
CA ALA A 175 5.95 21.57 -0.27
C ALA A 175 7.02 20.94 0.64
N GLU A 176 7.68 21.73 1.48
CA GLU A 176 8.65 21.19 2.45
C GLU A 176 8.02 20.24 3.47
N ALA A 177 6.83 20.56 3.97
CA ALA A 177 6.13 19.68 4.90
C ALA A 177 5.80 18.33 4.24
N LEU A 178 5.42 18.32 2.95
CA LEU A 178 5.23 17.09 2.19
C LEU A 178 6.54 16.32 2.01
N VAL A 179 7.63 17.01 1.68
CA VAL A 179 8.97 16.39 1.52
C VAL A 179 9.42 15.75 2.83
N LYS A 180 9.31 16.46 3.96
CA LYS A 180 9.64 15.93 5.29
C LYS A 180 8.77 14.72 5.64
N ALA A 181 7.47 14.79 5.38
CA ALA A 181 6.57 13.66 5.61
C ALA A 181 6.88 12.44 4.73
N SER A 182 7.20 12.66 3.45
CA SER A 182 7.61 11.59 2.51
C SER A 182 8.93 10.95 2.95
N GLN A 183 9.92 11.76 3.35
CA GLN A 183 11.19 11.27 3.89
C GLN A 183 11.03 10.51 5.21
N ALA A 184 9.98 10.79 5.98
CA ALA A 184 9.65 10.03 7.18
C ALA A 184 8.83 8.76 6.90
N THR A 185 8.35 8.55 5.67
CA THR A 185 7.46 7.42 5.31
C THR A 185 8.17 6.44 4.39
N ARG A 186 8.01 5.14 4.66
CA ARG A 186 8.40 4.06 3.75
C ARG A 186 7.20 3.29 3.24
N VAL A 187 7.20 3.07 1.94
CA VAL A 187 6.31 2.16 1.23
C VAL A 187 7.19 1.25 0.38
N ARG A 188 7.22 -0.06 0.67
CA ARG A 188 8.06 -1.03 -0.07
C ARG A 188 9.51 -0.56 -0.24
N TYR A 189 10.15 -0.18 0.87
CA TYR A 189 11.54 0.32 0.95
C TYR A 189 11.81 1.65 0.21
N GLN A 190 10.78 2.37 -0.20
CA GLN A 190 10.90 3.60 -0.98
C GLN A 190 10.18 4.76 -0.29
N HIS A 191 10.68 5.98 -0.51
CA HIS A 191 9.97 7.20 -0.16
C HIS A 191 8.93 7.53 -1.24
N PRO A 192 7.70 7.91 -0.86
CA PRO A 192 6.69 8.32 -1.84
C PRO A 192 7.14 9.54 -2.65
N LYS A 193 6.98 9.48 -3.98
CA LYS A 193 7.24 10.63 -4.86
C LYS A 193 6.11 11.64 -4.72
N ILE A 194 6.46 12.92 -4.68
CA ILE A 194 5.49 14.00 -4.50
C ILE A 194 5.21 14.66 -5.84
N ARG A 195 3.92 14.79 -6.14
CA ARG A 195 3.40 15.56 -7.27
C ARG A 195 2.54 16.72 -6.76
N LEU A 196 2.90 17.94 -7.11
CA LEU A 196 2.17 19.16 -6.76
C LEU A 196 1.42 19.67 -8.00
N VAL A 197 0.10 19.69 -7.94
CA VAL A 197 -0.78 20.10 -9.05
C VAL A 197 -1.34 21.49 -8.78
N LEU A 198 -1.05 22.43 -9.67
CA LEU A 198 -1.37 23.85 -9.58
C LEU A 198 -2.25 24.28 -10.76
N PRO A 199 -3.56 23.98 -10.76
CA PRO A 199 -4.44 24.20 -11.91
C PRO A 199 -4.61 25.68 -12.29
N ASN A 200 -4.27 26.61 -11.40
CA ASN A 200 -4.45 28.05 -11.58
C ASN A 200 -3.13 28.81 -11.80
N ILE A 201 -2.01 28.09 -12.00
CA ILE A 201 -0.68 28.67 -12.22
C ILE A 201 -0.21 28.25 -13.60
N LYS A 202 0.30 29.22 -14.37
CA LYS A 202 0.88 28.97 -15.70
C LYS A 202 2.27 28.32 -15.58
N ALA A 203 2.64 27.53 -16.59
CA ALA A 203 3.97 26.96 -16.73
C ALA A 203 5.07 28.02 -16.69
N GLN A 204 4.80 29.18 -17.28
CA GLN A 204 5.59 30.40 -17.18
C GLN A 204 4.78 31.47 -16.44
N PRO A 205 4.99 31.64 -15.11
CA PRO A 205 4.31 32.67 -14.34
C PRO A 205 4.66 34.08 -14.81
N ASP A 206 3.70 35.00 -14.72
CA ASP A 206 3.90 36.39 -15.12
C ASP A 206 4.90 37.10 -14.17
N ALA A 207 4.87 36.73 -12.88
CA ALA A 207 5.79 37.27 -11.87
C ALA A 207 7.05 36.41 -11.68
N LYS A 208 8.24 37.03 -11.84
CA LYS A 208 9.56 36.38 -11.59
C LYS A 208 9.67 35.74 -10.21
N VAL A 209 9.07 36.38 -9.20
CA VAL A 209 9.06 35.88 -7.81
C VAL A 209 8.32 34.53 -7.71
N VAL A 210 7.18 34.40 -8.40
CA VAL A 210 6.43 33.14 -8.44
C VAL A 210 7.22 32.05 -9.17
N ALA A 211 7.86 32.40 -10.29
CA ALA A 211 8.74 31.48 -11.01
C ALA A 211 9.90 30.97 -10.12
N ASN A 212 10.45 31.83 -9.25
CA ASN A 212 11.47 31.44 -8.28
C ASN A 212 10.93 30.45 -7.23
N VAL A 213 9.74 30.69 -6.67
CA VAL A 213 9.09 29.74 -5.72
C VAL A 213 8.90 28.38 -6.37
N LEU A 214 8.39 28.31 -7.60
CA LEU A 214 8.20 27.03 -8.30
C LEU A 214 9.54 26.33 -8.55
N ARG A 215 10.61 27.08 -8.85
CA ARG A 215 11.96 26.53 -9.01
C ARG A 215 12.48 25.96 -7.69
N GLN A 216 12.31 26.66 -6.58
CA GLN A 216 12.69 26.16 -5.25
C GLN A 216 11.95 24.87 -4.91
N ILE A 217 10.63 24.81 -5.16
CA ILE A 217 9.84 23.58 -4.95
C ILE A 217 10.38 22.42 -5.81
N ARG A 218 10.70 22.67 -7.09
CA ARG A 218 11.29 21.65 -7.96
C ARG A 218 12.67 21.19 -7.47
N ASN A 219 13.49 22.10 -6.94
CA ASN A 219 14.80 21.77 -6.36
C ASN A 219 14.68 20.87 -5.12
N LEU A 220 13.54 20.85 -4.43
CA LEU A 220 13.26 19.88 -3.36
C LEU A 220 12.94 18.46 -3.89
N GLY A 221 12.92 18.26 -5.21
CA GLY A 221 12.57 16.98 -5.85
C GLY A 221 11.07 16.76 -6.03
N VAL A 222 10.25 17.81 -5.89
CA VAL A 222 8.79 17.75 -6.11
C VAL A 222 8.49 17.92 -7.61
N ASN A 223 7.68 17.01 -8.16
CA ASN A 223 7.17 17.14 -9.52
C ASN A 223 6.01 18.16 -9.54
N VAL A 224 6.21 19.30 -10.20
CA VAL A 224 5.20 20.38 -10.27
C VAL A 224 4.49 20.33 -11.62
N GLN A 225 3.17 20.16 -11.58
CA GLN A 225 2.27 20.27 -12.72
C GLN A 225 1.48 21.58 -12.63
N THR A 226 1.44 22.28 -13.75
CA THR A 226 0.79 23.59 -13.94
C THR A 226 -0.47 23.45 -14.80
N ALA A 227 -1.18 24.56 -15.03
CA ALA A 227 -2.44 24.58 -15.77
C ALA A 227 -2.32 23.92 -17.16
N GLU A 228 -1.20 24.14 -17.85
CA GLU A 228 -0.91 23.61 -19.18
C GLU A 228 -0.57 22.12 -19.19
N ASP A 229 -0.17 21.55 -18.05
CA ASP A 229 0.10 20.11 -17.90
C ASP A 229 -1.18 19.29 -17.66
N MET A 230 -2.30 19.97 -17.39
CA MET A 230 -3.58 19.32 -17.14
C MET A 230 -4.27 18.94 -18.46
N PRO A 231 -4.96 17.78 -18.52
CA PRO A 231 -5.66 17.40 -19.72
C PRO A 231 -6.80 18.39 -20.01
N SER A 232 -7.05 18.68 -21.29
CA SER A 232 -8.14 19.56 -21.72
C SER A 232 -9.51 19.01 -21.36
N THR A 233 -9.63 17.68 -21.24
CA THR A 233 -10.81 16.97 -20.77
C THR A 233 -10.38 15.83 -19.84
N PHE A 234 -11.02 15.73 -18.69
CA PHE A 234 -10.80 14.61 -17.76
C PHE A 234 -11.69 13.43 -18.16
N PRO A 235 -11.20 12.18 -18.00
CA PRO A 235 -12.00 11.01 -18.32
C PRO A 235 -13.23 10.91 -17.41
N SER A 236 -14.26 10.23 -17.91
CA SER A 236 -15.43 9.88 -17.10
C SER A 236 -15.04 8.88 -16.01
N VAL A 237 -15.77 8.86 -14.89
CA VAL A 237 -15.49 7.90 -13.81
C VAL A 237 -15.58 6.45 -14.32
N THR A 238 -16.56 6.16 -15.17
CA THR A 238 -16.83 4.83 -15.73
C THR A 238 -15.66 4.27 -16.54
N GLU A 239 -14.92 5.13 -17.25
CA GLU A 239 -13.75 4.73 -18.05
C GLU A 239 -12.52 4.40 -17.19
N VAL A 240 -12.49 4.82 -15.93
CA VAL A 240 -11.30 4.74 -15.08
C VAL A 240 -11.48 3.85 -13.84
N LEU A 241 -12.67 3.27 -13.62
CA LEU A 241 -12.96 2.44 -12.45
C LEU A 241 -11.91 1.34 -12.22
N SER A 242 -11.60 0.56 -13.25
CA SER A 242 -10.63 -0.53 -13.18
C SER A 242 -9.20 -0.07 -12.96
N ARG A 243 -8.85 1.14 -13.43
CA ARG A 243 -7.53 1.73 -13.25
C ARG A 243 -7.34 2.34 -11.86
N LEU A 244 -8.42 2.87 -11.29
CA LEU A 244 -8.43 3.41 -9.93
C LEU A 244 -8.45 2.29 -8.89
N ASP A 245 -9.01 1.14 -9.24
CA ASP A 245 -8.91 -0.08 -8.44
C ASP A 245 -7.45 -0.42 -8.16
N THR A 246 -7.18 -0.88 -6.95
CA THR A 246 -5.86 -1.40 -6.58
C THR A 246 -5.82 -2.88 -6.95
N ASP A 247 -4.93 -3.26 -7.86
CA ASP A 247 -4.58 -4.68 -8.04
C ASP A 247 -3.41 -5.04 -7.11
N PRO A 248 -3.66 -5.76 -5.99
CA PRO A 248 -2.60 -6.16 -5.08
C PRO A 248 -1.57 -7.11 -5.72
N PHE A 249 -1.88 -7.69 -6.88
CA PHE A 249 -1.09 -8.72 -7.54
C PHE A 249 -0.37 -8.24 -8.81
N GLU A 250 -0.56 -6.98 -9.23
CA GLU A 250 0.06 -6.45 -10.45
C GLU A 250 1.60 -6.53 -10.38
N ALA A 251 2.15 -6.26 -9.20
CA ALA A 251 3.59 -6.29 -8.94
C ALA A 251 4.14 -7.69 -8.62
N PHE A 252 3.33 -8.74 -8.72
CA PHE A 252 3.80 -10.10 -8.46
C PHE A 252 4.66 -10.61 -9.61
N SER A 253 5.72 -11.31 -9.26
CA SER A 253 6.56 -12.03 -10.23
C SER A 253 5.79 -13.19 -10.88
N GLY A 254 6.19 -13.59 -12.10
CA GLY A 254 5.57 -14.73 -12.80
C GLY A 254 5.78 -16.08 -12.10
N THR A 255 6.79 -16.16 -11.23
CA THR A 255 7.03 -17.27 -10.30
C THR A 255 6.93 -16.75 -8.88
N LEU A 256 6.22 -17.43 -7.99
CA LEU A 256 6.08 -17.07 -6.58
C LEU A 256 6.89 -18.02 -5.70
N ASN A 257 7.58 -17.44 -4.73
CA ASN A 257 8.23 -18.18 -3.66
C ASN A 257 7.25 -18.33 -2.49
N VAL A 258 6.93 -19.57 -2.14
CA VAL A 258 5.88 -19.90 -1.16
C VAL A 258 6.53 -20.20 0.19
N ASP A 259 6.20 -19.38 1.18
CA ASP A 259 6.61 -19.60 2.57
C ASP A 259 5.87 -20.80 3.20
N CYS A 260 6.49 -21.42 4.20
CA CYS A 260 5.93 -22.55 4.96
C CYS A 260 4.55 -22.23 5.56
N SER A 261 4.32 -20.97 5.97
CA SER A 261 3.00 -20.55 6.48
C SER A 261 1.88 -20.63 5.43
N ILE A 262 2.18 -20.38 4.16
CA ILE A 262 1.22 -20.51 3.06
C ILE A 262 1.09 -21.98 2.63
N LEU A 263 2.18 -22.76 2.66
CA LEU A 263 2.10 -24.22 2.47
C LEU A 263 1.13 -24.85 3.49
N LEU A 264 1.22 -24.46 4.76
CA LEU A 264 0.28 -24.89 5.81
C LEU A 264 -1.16 -24.46 5.52
N ALA A 265 -1.36 -23.26 5.00
CA ALA A 265 -2.69 -22.78 4.61
C ALA A 265 -3.29 -23.63 3.47
N PHE A 266 -2.50 -24.01 2.47
CA PHE A 266 -2.94 -24.92 1.40
C PHE A 266 -3.25 -26.34 1.87
N ALA A 267 -2.60 -26.81 2.95
CA ALA A 267 -2.87 -28.14 3.46
C ALA A 267 -3.97 -28.18 4.51
N SER A 268 -4.22 -27.09 5.24
CA SER A 268 -5.09 -27.05 6.42
C SER A 268 -6.57 -27.38 6.13
N ASP A 269 -7.19 -28.23 6.96
CA ASP A 269 -8.63 -28.53 6.84
C ASP A 269 -9.49 -27.28 7.06
N VAL A 270 -9.06 -26.35 7.92
CA VAL A 270 -9.77 -25.08 8.18
C VAL A 270 -9.90 -24.27 6.90
N SER A 271 -8.89 -24.33 6.02
CA SER A 271 -8.87 -23.54 4.79
C SER A 271 -9.67 -24.18 3.66
N HIS A 272 -10.07 -25.45 3.81
CA HIS A 272 -10.74 -26.26 2.78
C HIS A 272 -12.21 -26.53 3.06
N GLY A 273 -12.74 -26.02 4.16
CA GLY A 273 -14.18 -26.02 4.39
C GLY A 273 -14.54 -25.99 5.87
N ARG A 274 -15.77 -26.42 6.17
CA ARG A 274 -16.30 -26.34 7.53
C ARG A 274 -15.57 -27.31 8.45
N VAL A 275 -15.17 -26.80 9.62
CA VAL A 275 -14.61 -27.54 10.74
C VAL A 275 -15.44 -27.14 11.96
N GLU A 276 -16.02 -28.11 12.66
CA GLU A 276 -16.83 -27.80 13.84
C GLU A 276 -15.94 -27.37 15.02
N PRO A 277 -16.28 -26.30 15.75
CA PRO A 277 -15.55 -25.89 16.94
C PRO A 277 -15.64 -26.95 18.04
N GLU A 278 -14.49 -27.31 18.62
CA GLU A 278 -14.40 -28.30 19.68
C GLU A 278 -13.62 -27.79 20.90
N HIS A 279 -13.86 -28.39 22.05
CA HIS A 279 -13.32 -27.94 23.33
C HIS A 279 -11.80 -28.10 23.49
N TRP A 280 -11.18 -28.97 22.67
CA TRP A 280 -9.73 -29.14 22.63
C TRP A 280 -9.03 -28.21 21.63
N HIS A 281 -9.78 -27.50 20.77
CA HIS A 281 -9.18 -26.48 19.92
C HIS A 281 -8.64 -25.35 20.79
N ASN A 282 -7.41 -24.95 20.51
CA ASN A 282 -6.86 -23.76 21.15
C ASN A 282 -7.60 -22.50 20.64
N LYS A 283 -7.51 -21.40 21.40
CA LYS A 283 -8.18 -20.13 21.06
C LYS A 283 -7.83 -19.60 19.66
N ILE A 284 -6.64 -19.93 19.14
CA ILE A 284 -6.19 -19.48 17.82
C ILE A 284 -6.97 -20.23 16.73
N ILE A 285 -7.09 -21.55 16.84
CA ILE A 285 -7.84 -22.39 15.90
C ILE A 285 -9.33 -22.03 15.95
N SER A 286 -9.93 -21.89 17.13
CA SER A 286 -11.34 -21.49 17.26
C SER A 286 -11.60 -20.16 16.54
N ARG A 287 -10.72 -19.17 16.72
CA ARG A 287 -10.82 -17.88 16.02
C ARG A 287 -10.64 -18.02 14.51
N GLN A 288 -9.73 -18.90 14.04
CA GLN A 288 -9.56 -19.14 12.60
C GLN A 288 -10.82 -19.77 11.99
N ILE A 289 -11.48 -20.70 12.69
CA ILE A 289 -12.76 -21.30 12.25
C ILE A 289 -13.85 -20.23 12.14
N GLU A 290 -13.98 -19.35 13.15
CA GLU A 290 -14.92 -18.23 13.12
C GLU A 290 -14.64 -17.30 11.93
N MET A 291 -13.38 -16.92 11.72
CA MET A 291 -12.98 -16.06 10.61
C MET A 291 -13.26 -16.69 9.25
N GLU A 292 -13.00 -17.99 9.09
CA GLU A 292 -13.28 -18.70 7.83
C GLU A 292 -14.79 -18.79 7.54
N SER A 293 -15.65 -18.76 8.57
CA SER A 293 -17.11 -18.71 8.36
C SER A 293 -17.59 -17.39 7.76
N GLU A 294 -16.80 -16.31 7.91
CA GLU A 294 -17.09 -14.99 7.33
C GLU A 294 -16.44 -14.79 5.96
N ASP A 295 -15.16 -15.16 5.83
CA ASP A 295 -14.37 -14.98 4.60
C ASP A 295 -13.38 -16.14 4.40
N ASN A 296 -13.53 -16.87 3.29
CA ASN A 296 -12.75 -18.09 3.04
C ASN A 296 -11.38 -17.76 2.44
N VAL A 297 -10.30 -18.10 3.14
CA VAL A 297 -8.94 -17.61 2.83
C VAL A 297 -8.41 -18.05 1.47
N LEU A 298 -8.70 -19.29 1.06
CA LEU A 298 -8.22 -19.81 -0.22
C LEU A 298 -8.87 -19.11 -1.41
N PRO A 299 -10.21 -19.13 -1.56
CA PRO A 299 -10.85 -18.47 -2.70
C PRO A 299 -10.81 -16.95 -2.62
N SER A 300 -10.76 -16.32 -1.43
CA SER A 300 -10.76 -14.87 -1.33
C SER A 300 -9.38 -14.23 -1.47
N SER A 301 -8.31 -14.95 -1.08
CA SER A 301 -6.98 -14.35 -0.94
C SER A 301 -5.88 -15.17 -1.61
N ILE A 302 -5.67 -16.42 -1.20
CA ILE A 302 -4.46 -17.17 -1.58
C ILE A 302 -4.50 -17.66 -3.03
N TRP A 303 -5.62 -18.24 -3.50
CA TRP A 303 -5.75 -18.66 -4.90
C TRP A 303 -5.71 -17.48 -5.88
N PRO A 304 -6.42 -16.35 -5.65
CA PRO A 304 -6.26 -15.16 -6.47
C PRO A 304 -4.81 -14.64 -6.52
N ALA A 305 -4.11 -14.66 -5.38
CA ALA A 305 -2.71 -14.24 -5.31
C ALA A 305 -1.79 -15.13 -6.17
N CYS A 306 -2.06 -16.43 -6.21
CA CYS A 306 -1.31 -17.37 -7.04
C CYS A 306 -1.70 -17.24 -8.53
N GLY A 307 -2.98 -17.37 -8.85
CA GLY A 307 -3.47 -17.47 -10.23
C GLY A 307 -2.75 -18.59 -11.00
N ALA A 308 -2.41 -18.31 -12.25
CA ALA A 308 -1.65 -19.22 -13.12
C ALA A 308 -0.13 -19.20 -12.91
N ARG A 309 0.38 -18.50 -11.89
CA ARG A 309 1.82 -18.32 -11.67
C ARG A 309 2.49 -19.64 -11.29
N LYS A 310 3.76 -19.78 -11.64
CA LYS A 310 4.58 -20.91 -11.18
C LYS A 310 4.81 -20.78 -9.67
N LEU A 311 4.73 -21.88 -8.93
CA LEU A 311 4.95 -21.89 -7.48
C LEU A 311 6.22 -22.68 -7.16
N VAL A 312 7.09 -22.09 -6.35
CA VAL A 312 8.31 -22.73 -5.84
C VAL A 312 8.38 -22.56 -4.32
N CYS A 313 9.04 -23.47 -3.61
CA CYS A 313 9.42 -23.28 -2.21
C CYS A 313 10.79 -23.88 -1.93
N THR A 314 11.49 -23.36 -0.92
CA THR A 314 12.79 -23.94 -0.52
C THR A 314 12.62 -25.33 0.08
N ARG A 315 13.65 -26.17 -0.02
CA ARG A 315 13.67 -27.50 0.59
C ARG A 315 13.39 -27.45 2.09
N GLU A 316 13.97 -26.49 2.80
CA GLU A 316 13.77 -26.31 4.24
C GLU A 316 12.30 -25.97 4.57
N ALA A 317 11.63 -25.18 3.74
CA ALA A 317 10.20 -24.90 3.91
C ALA A 317 9.35 -26.15 3.67
N ALA A 318 9.64 -26.91 2.61
CA ALA A 318 8.95 -28.17 2.30
C ALA A 318 9.14 -29.23 3.39
N GLU A 319 10.37 -29.42 3.87
CA GLU A 319 10.70 -30.35 4.95
C GLU A 319 10.05 -29.95 6.26
N LYS A 320 10.05 -28.64 6.60
CA LYS A 320 9.40 -28.19 7.82
C LYS A 320 7.88 -28.36 7.76
N MET A 321 7.29 -27.99 6.63
CA MET A 321 5.87 -28.22 6.37
C MET A 321 5.51 -29.69 6.60
N GLN A 322 6.30 -30.59 6.02
CA GLN A 322 6.10 -32.03 6.17
C GLN A 322 6.23 -32.50 7.62
N GLU A 323 7.26 -32.06 8.35
CA GLU A 323 7.45 -32.39 9.77
C GLU A 323 6.21 -32.00 10.61
N ILE A 324 5.68 -30.80 10.37
CA ILE A 324 4.49 -30.29 11.06
C ILE A 324 3.26 -31.14 10.72
N VAL A 325 3.03 -31.43 9.44
CA VAL A 325 1.88 -32.22 8.98
C VAL A 325 1.96 -33.68 9.44
N ASP A 326 3.13 -34.31 9.43
CA ASP A 326 3.32 -35.68 9.90
C ASP A 326 3.05 -35.80 11.41
N THR A 327 3.41 -34.76 12.16
CA THR A 327 3.25 -34.72 13.62
C THR A 327 1.83 -34.35 14.05
N MET A 328 1.20 -33.40 13.36
CA MET A 328 -0.02 -32.73 13.83
C MET A 328 -1.22 -32.83 12.89
N GLY A 329 -1.01 -33.19 11.63
CA GLY A 329 -2.03 -33.14 10.59
C GLY A 329 -3.02 -34.31 10.62
N THR A 330 -4.25 -34.05 10.17
CA THR A 330 -5.24 -35.08 9.85
C THR A 330 -4.83 -35.88 8.61
N GLU A 331 -5.50 -37.00 8.34
CA GLU A 331 -5.23 -37.78 7.11
C GLU A 331 -5.52 -36.97 5.82
N THR A 332 -6.53 -36.08 5.85
CA THR A 332 -6.82 -35.19 4.71
C THR A 332 -5.77 -34.10 4.56
N GLU A 333 -5.26 -33.53 5.65
CA GLU A 333 -4.15 -32.55 5.62
C GLU A 333 -2.85 -33.19 5.11
N LYS A 334 -2.52 -34.41 5.56
CA LYS A 334 -1.39 -35.20 5.05
C LYS A 334 -1.52 -35.47 3.56
N ARG A 335 -2.72 -35.86 3.10
CA ARG A 335 -2.96 -36.15 1.70
C ARG A 335 -2.81 -34.91 0.82
N ARG A 336 -3.36 -33.76 1.24
CA ARG A 336 -3.17 -32.47 0.54
C ARG A 336 -1.70 -32.06 0.52
N ALA A 337 -0.97 -32.20 1.63
CA ALA A 337 0.46 -31.88 1.66
C ALA A 337 1.29 -32.76 0.69
N ALA A 338 0.98 -34.05 0.58
CA ALA A 338 1.65 -34.96 -0.35
C ALA A 338 1.39 -34.58 -1.82
N LEU A 339 0.14 -34.22 -2.17
CA LEU A 339 -0.21 -33.72 -3.49
C LEU A 339 0.45 -32.37 -3.79
N LEU A 340 0.46 -31.46 -2.81
CA LEU A 340 1.02 -30.11 -2.90
C LEU A 340 2.52 -30.14 -3.26
N LEU A 341 3.28 -31.06 -2.66
CA LEU A 341 4.72 -31.20 -2.86
C LEU A 341 5.09 -32.28 -3.89
N GLY A 342 4.12 -32.84 -4.61
CA GLY A 342 4.36 -33.80 -5.70
C GLY A 342 5.04 -35.09 -5.26
N ARG A 343 4.82 -35.54 -4.03
CA ARG A 343 5.43 -36.79 -3.52
C ARG A 343 4.89 -38.04 -4.21
N ASP A 344 3.67 -37.96 -4.73
CA ASP A 344 3.09 -38.96 -5.62
C ASP A 344 3.58 -38.67 -7.05
N SER A 345 4.83 -39.04 -7.34
CA SER A 345 5.56 -38.73 -8.58
C SER A 345 4.96 -39.26 -9.89
N CYS A 346 3.79 -39.91 -9.82
CA CYS A 346 3.08 -40.51 -10.94
C CYS A 346 1.87 -39.71 -11.45
N LEU A 347 1.46 -38.63 -10.77
CA LEU A 347 0.29 -37.84 -11.17
C LEU A 347 0.66 -36.71 -12.14
N SER A 348 -0.10 -36.58 -13.22
CA SER A 348 -0.13 -35.34 -14.02
C SER A 348 -0.73 -34.19 -13.21
N ARG A 349 -0.53 -32.94 -13.67
CA ARG A 349 -1.10 -31.75 -13.03
C ARG A 349 -2.63 -31.83 -12.93
N GLU A 350 -3.28 -32.26 -13.99
CA GLU A 350 -4.73 -32.39 -14.06
C GLU A 350 -5.23 -33.44 -13.06
N GLN A 351 -4.56 -34.60 -12.99
CA GLN A 351 -4.87 -35.63 -12.00
C GLN A 351 -4.61 -35.17 -10.56
N ALA A 352 -3.53 -34.42 -10.33
CA ALA A 352 -3.24 -33.86 -9.01
C ALA A 352 -4.34 -32.89 -8.57
N LEU A 353 -4.84 -32.04 -9.46
CA LEU A 353 -5.97 -31.13 -9.19
C LEU A 353 -7.28 -31.89 -8.91
N GLU A 354 -7.57 -32.94 -9.69
CA GLU A 354 -8.73 -33.81 -9.48
C GLU A 354 -8.69 -34.51 -8.12
N GLU A 355 -7.53 -35.07 -7.75
CA GLU A 355 -7.35 -35.68 -6.43
C GLU A 355 -7.43 -34.64 -5.31
N PHE A 356 -6.88 -33.44 -5.52
CA PHE A 356 -6.92 -32.35 -4.54
C PHE A 356 -8.36 -31.88 -4.29
N GLN A 357 -9.19 -31.82 -5.34
CA GLN A 357 -10.59 -31.42 -5.27
C GLN A 357 -11.42 -32.31 -4.34
N LYS A 358 -11.11 -33.61 -4.24
CA LYS A 358 -11.81 -34.55 -3.34
C LYS A 358 -11.66 -34.18 -1.86
N PHE A 359 -10.65 -33.39 -1.52
CA PHE A 359 -10.36 -32.96 -0.15
C PHE A 359 -10.67 -31.47 0.08
N SER A 360 -11.42 -30.84 -0.81
CA SER A 360 -11.79 -29.42 -0.73
C SER A 360 -13.29 -29.25 -0.95
N ASP A 361 -13.95 -28.51 -0.06
CA ASP A 361 -15.35 -28.12 -0.21
C ASP A 361 -15.51 -26.99 -1.25
N TYR A 362 -14.40 -26.36 -1.63
CA TYR A 362 -14.33 -25.27 -2.59
C TYR A 362 -13.80 -25.75 -3.95
N PRO A 363 -14.27 -25.17 -5.07
CA PRO A 363 -13.75 -25.48 -6.39
C PRO A 363 -12.29 -25.05 -6.52
N ILE A 364 -11.41 -25.98 -6.88
CA ILE A 364 -10.00 -25.72 -7.10
C ILE A 364 -9.83 -24.96 -8.44
N PRO A 365 -9.06 -23.87 -8.49
CA PRO A 365 -8.82 -23.15 -9.74
C PRO A 365 -8.10 -24.04 -10.77
N PRO A 366 -8.62 -24.20 -12.00
CA PRO A 366 -8.01 -25.05 -13.02
C PRO A 366 -6.65 -24.54 -13.50
N GLU A 367 -6.36 -23.25 -13.31
CA GLU A 367 -5.08 -22.61 -13.62
C GLU A 367 -4.05 -22.74 -12.49
N TRP A 368 -4.42 -23.22 -11.30
CA TRP A 368 -3.48 -23.35 -10.18
C TRP A 368 -2.34 -24.31 -10.53
N ASN A 369 -1.11 -23.92 -10.21
CA ASN A 369 0.08 -24.65 -10.64
C ASN A 369 0.55 -25.60 -9.54
N LEU A 370 0.20 -26.88 -9.71
CA LEU A 370 0.57 -27.98 -8.83
C LEU A 370 1.32 -29.09 -9.61
N PRO A 371 2.27 -29.79 -8.97
CA PRO A 371 2.78 -29.57 -7.61
C PRO A 371 3.67 -28.33 -7.50
N ILE A 372 3.87 -27.83 -6.27
CA ILE A 372 4.83 -26.78 -5.97
C ILE A 372 6.25 -27.35 -6.12
N GLU A 373 7.11 -26.69 -6.89
CA GLU A 373 8.48 -27.13 -7.11
C GLU A 373 9.36 -26.83 -5.89
N VAL A 374 10.03 -27.86 -5.39
CA VAL A 374 10.97 -27.73 -4.27
C VAL A 374 12.36 -27.43 -4.80
N VAL A 375 12.95 -26.31 -4.37
CA VAL A 375 14.28 -25.86 -4.80
C VAL A 375 15.32 -26.00 -3.68
N ASP A 376 16.52 -26.45 -4.08
CA ASP A 376 17.71 -26.45 -3.22
C ASP A 376 18.37 -25.09 -3.22
N VAL A 377 18.65 -24.56 -2.03
CA VAL A 377 19.25 -23.23 -1.86
C VAL A 377 20.67 -23.33 -1.33
N ASP A 378 21.61 -22.77 -2.08
CA ASP A 378 22.96 -22.52 -1.57
C ASP A 378 23.02 -21.15 -0.91
N MET A 379 22.93 -21.13 0.41
CA MET A 379 22.98 -19.89 1.19
C MET A 379 24.28 -19.11 1.00
N ALA A 380 25.41 -19.77 0.71
CA ALA A 380 26.67 -19.05 0.48
C ALA A 380 26.61 -18.25 -0.83
N SER A 381 26.12 -18.88 -1.90
CA SER A 381 25.88 -18.25 -3.20
C SER A 381 24.85 -17.12 -3.10
N ILE A 382 23.71 -17.36 -2.43
CA ILE A 382 22.67 -16.35 -2.20
C ILE A 382 23.25 -15.12 -1.51
N MET A 383 23.97 -15.32 -0.41
CA MET A 383 24.56 -14.22 0.37
C MET A 383 25.63 -13.45 -0.40
N ALA A 384 26.34 -14.09 -1.33
CA ALA A 384 27.31 -13.42 -2.19
C ALA A 384 26.65 -12.52 -3.26
N SER A 385 25.44 -12.88 -3.70
CA SER A 385 24.67 -12.11 -4.70
C SER A 385 23.93 -10.91 -4.12
N LEU A 386 23.59 -10.97 -2.83
CA LEU A 386 22.74 -9.98 -2.18
C LEU A 386 23.51 -8.74 -1.69
N PRO A 387 22.83 -7.58 -1.55
CA PRO A 387 23.41 -6.40 -0.94
C PRO A 387 23.91 -6.68 0.48
N SER A 388 24.81 -5.82 0.98
CA SER A 388 25.32 -5.94 2.35
C SER A 388 24.22 -5.94 3.42
N ALA A 389 23.04 -5.38 3.11
CA ALA A 389 21.86 -5.41 3.98
C ALA A 389 21.31 -6.81 4.26
N ALA A 390 21.52 -7.75 3.35
CA ALA A 390 21.13 -9.14 3.56
C ALA A 390 21.89 -9.81 4.70
N LYS A 391 23.09 -9.33 5.07
CA LYS A 391 23.83 -9.88 6.22
C LYS A 391 23.07 -9.68 7.52
N LYS A 392 22.58 -8.48 7.76
CA LYS A 392 21.78 -8.16 8.96
C LYS A 392 20.45 -8.92 8.96
N VAL A 393 19.79 -9.01 7.81
CA VAL A 393 18.57 -9.82 7.68
C VAL A 393 18.85 -11.30 7.94
N SER A 394 19.95 -11.83 7.43
CA SER A 394 20.39 -13.21 7.66
C SER A 394 20.67 -13.49 9.15
N GLU A 395 21.25 -12.53 9.87
CA GLU A 395 21.55 -12.65 11.31
C GLU A 395 20.27 -12.75 12.15
N ILE A 396 19.24 -11.96 11.82
CA ILE A 396 17.93 -11.99 12.51
C ILE A 396 17.31 -13.39 12.44
N PHE A 397 17.45 -14.07 11.30
CA PHE A 397 16.87 -15.39 11.10
C PHE A 397 17.82 -16.56 11.40
N LEU A 398 19.00 -16.33 11.95
CA LEU A 398 19.87 -17.43 12.40
C LEU A 398 19.15 -18.45 13.32
N PRO A 399 18.28 -18.04 14.26
CA PRO A 399 17.52 -18.99 15.08
C PRO A 399 16.43 -19.74 14.32
N THR A 400 16.00 -19.23 13.15
CA THR A 400 14.91 -19.79 12.34
C THR A 400 15.39 -20.04 10.91
N GLY A 401 16.14 -21.14 10.73
CA GLY A 401 16.75 -21.50 9.43
C GLY A 401 15.79 -21.48 8.24
N ILE A 402 14.51 -21.80 8.47
CA ILE A 402 13.45 -21.75 7.43
C ILE A 402 13.22 -20.33 6.93
N ASN A 403 12.97 -19.36 7.81
CA ASN A 403 12.74 -17.96 7.41
C ASN A 403 13.96 -17.43 6.64
N ARG A 404 15.16 -17.77 7.11
CA ARG A 404 16.41 -17.40 6.44
C ARG A 404 16.44 -17.95 5.01
N SER A 405 16.13 -19.23 4.80
CA SER A 405 16.12 -19.86 3.47
C SER A 405 15.09 -19.19 2.55
N VAL A 406 13.85 -19.04 3.01
CA VAL A 406 12.71 -18.57 2.21
C VAL A 406 12.91 -17.12 1.79
N PHE A 407 13.11 -16.21 2.74
CA PHE A 407 13.12 -14.77 2.43
C PHE A 407 14.37 -14.33 1.68
N LEU A 408 15.53 -14.93 1.97
CA LEU A 408 16.77 -14.59 1.25
C LEU A 408 16.80 -15.19 -0.16
N PHE A 409 16.26 -16.39 -0.36
CA PHE A 409 16.08 -16.95 -1.69
C PHE A 409 15.14 -16.10 -2.54
N GLY A 410 13.98 -15.74 -1.99
CA GLY A 410 13.04 -14.84 -2.66
C GLY A 410 13.69 -13.51 -3.03
N TRP A 411 14.53 -12.96 -2.15
CA TRP A 411 15.29 -11.75 -2.43
C TRP A 411 16.29 -11.92 -3.58
N SER A 412 17.13 -12.96 -3.54
CA SER A 412 18.21 -13.12 -4.50
C SER A 412 17.71 -13.47 -5.90
N ALA A 413 16.56 -14.14 -5.98
CA ALA A 413 15.93 -14.52 -7.24
C ALA A 413 14.93 -13.47 -7.77
N ASP A 414 14.79 -12.32 -7.10
CA ASP A 414 13.80 -11.27 -7.39
C ASP A 414 12.36 -11.82 -7.52
N LEU A 415 12.03 -12.78 -6.65
CA LEU A 415 10.71 -13.39 -6.59
C LEU A 415 9.86 -12.75 -5.50
N THR A 416 8.57 -12.63 -5.78
CA THR A 416 7.57 -12.27 -4.79
C THR A 416 7.39 -13.45 -3.85
N THR A 417 7.71 -13.23 -2.58
CA THR A 417 7.50 -14.21 -1.52
C THR A 417 6.11 -14.02 -0.92
N ILE A 418 5.27 -15.06 -0.96
CA ILE A 418 3.97 -15.05 -0.31
C ILE A 418 4.08 -15.70 1.07
N SER A 419 3.65 -14.99 2.12
CA SER A 419 3.78 -15.44 3.52
C SER A 419 2.62 -14.93 4.38
N SER A 420 2.26 -15.65 5.44
CA SER A 420 1.41 -15.12 6.51
C SER A 420 2.22 -14.62 7.71
N ASN A 421 3.56 -14.64 7.65
CA ASN A 421 4.45 -14.23 8.72
C ASN A 421 4.75 -12.72 8.69
N ALA A 422 3.75 -11.92 9.10
CA ALA A 422 3.87 -10.46 9.17
C ALA A 422 4.96 -9.96 10.14
N ALA A 423 5.39 -10.78 11.12
CA ALA A 423 6.48 -10.43 12.02
C ALA A 423 7.81 -10.46 11.27
N ALA A 424 8.11 -11.56 10.56
CA ALA A 424 9.33 -11.69 9.78
C ALA A 424 9.48 -10.60 8.72
N ALA A 425 8.40 -10.27 7.98
CA ALA A 425 8.46 -9.19 6.99
C ALA A 425 8.77 -7.82 7.62
N ARG A 426 8.15 -7.51 8.78
CA ARG A 426 8.46 -6.27 9.52
C ARG A 426 9.90 -6.24 10.01
N ASP A 427 10.42 -7.37 10.53
CA ASP A 427 11.81 -7.46 11.00
C ASP A 427 12.81 -7.25 9.86
N ILE A 428 12.53 -7.82 8.66
CA ILE A 428 13.32 -7.60 7.44
C ILE A 428 13.32 -6.12 7.06
N GLU A 429 12.15 -5.50 7.03
CA GLU A 429 12.02 -4.09 6.69
C GLU A 429 12.76 -3.17 7.65
N MET A 430 12.59 -3.38 8.95
CA MET A 430 13.31 -2.61 9.97
C MET A 430 14.83 -2.77 9.82
N ALA A 431 15.32 -3.99 9.59
CA ALA A 431 16.74 -4.25 9.43
C ALA A 431 17.35 -3.49 8.24
N ILE A 432 16.65 -3.49 7.11
CA ILE A 432 17.08 -2.82 5.87
C ILE A 432 17.02 -1.30 6.05
N GLU A 433 15.96 -0.77 6.65
CA GLU A 433 15.83 0.66 6.87
C GLU A 433 16.87 1.21 7.86
N GLU A 434 17.17 0.48 8.93
CA GLU A 434 18.25 0.86 9.84
C GLU A 434 19.61 0.92 9.13
N GLN A 435 19.85 0.03 8.16
CA GLN A 435 21.07 0.05 7.37
C GLN A 435 21.10 1.18 6.32
N ASN A 436 19.96 1.50 5.72
CA ASN A 436 19.84 2.65 4.83
C ASN A 436 20.13 3.96 5.60
N LEU A 437 19.60 4.07 6.81
CA LEU A 437 19.85 5.21 7.70
C LEU A 437 21.32 5.28 8.15
N SER A 438 21.93 4.15 8.54
CA SER A 438 23.35 4.14 8.94
C SER A 438 24.26 4.52 7.77
N SER A 439 23.97 4.01 6.56
CA SER A 439 24.70 4.35 5.33
C SER A 439 24.61 5.82 4.99
N LYS A 440 23.42 6.44 5.13
CA LYS A 440 23.21 7.88 4.94
C LYS A 440 23.99 8.71 5.96
N ARG A 441 24.06 8.29 7.22
CA ARG A 441 24.85 8.97 8.27
C ARG A 441 26.35 8.93 7.98
N LEU A 442 26.84 7.81 7.43
CA LEU A 442 28.27 7.60 7.14
C LEU A 442 28.74 8.28 5.84
N LYS A 443 27.97 8.19 4.76
CA LYS A 443 28.39 8.65 3.42
C LYS A 443 27.84 10.03 3.05
N GLY A 444 26.89 10.55 3.81
CA GLY A 444 26.12 11.74 3.48
C GLY A 444 24.88 11.41 2.66
N GLN A 445 23.83 12.23 2.80
CA GLN A 445 22.51 11.98 2.23
C GLN A 445 22.47 12.01 0.70
N ALA A 446 23.41 12.72 0.06
CA ALA A 446 23.49 12.88 -1.39
C ALA A 446 24.14 11.70 -2.14
N THR A 447 24.90 10.84 -1.45
CA THR A 447 25.69 9.76 -2.09
C THR A 447 25.22 8.35 -1.70
N ALA A 448 24.39 8.22 -0.66
CA ALA A 448 23.86 6.94 -0.21
C ALA A 448 22.60 6.54 -0.99
N GLN A 449 22.69 5.47 -1.77
CA GLN A 449 21.53 4.85 -2.42
C GLN A 449 20.83 3.91 -1.42
N ASP A 450 19.51 4.04 -1.29
CA ASP A 450 18.72 3.14 -0.45
C ASP A 450 18.73 1.73 -1.06
N THR A 451 18.99 0.73 -0.22
CA THR A 451 18.86 -0.67 -0.58
C THR A 451 17.38 -1.05 -0.54
N LYS A 452 16.88 -1.61 -1.64
CA LYS A 452 15.55 -2.22 -1.72
C LYS A 452 15.61 -3.63 -1.15
N GLY A 453 14.65 -3.97 -0.28
CA GLY A 453 14.49 -5.31 0.26
C GLY A 453 13.72 -6.28 -0.64
N PRO A 454 13.49 -7.51 -0.15
CA PRO A 454 12.72 -8.52 -0.88
C PRO A 454 11.28 -8.08 -1.09
N ASN A 455 10.67 -8.51 -2.20
CA ASN A 455 9.24 -8.32 -2.40
C ASN A 455 8.47 -9.38 -1.61
N ILE A 456 7.78 -8.97 -0.55
CA ILE A 456 7.00 -9.87 0.31
C ILE A 456 5.53 -9.44 0.27
N TRP A 457 4.66 -10.34 -0.14
CA TRP A 457 3.23 -10.18 0.04
C TRP A 457 2.78 -10.92 1.29
N ILE A 458 2.07 -10.20 2.16
CA ILE A 458 1.54 -10.75 3.40
C ILE A 458 0.08 -11.12 3.21
N CYS A 459 -0.20 -12.42 3.29
CA CYS A 459 -1.56 -12.89 3.46
C CYS A 459 -2.07 -12.40 4.82
N PRO A 460 -3.19 -11.67 4.88
CA PRO A 460 -3.70 -11.12 6.14
C PRO A 460 -4.17 -12.20 7.12
N PHE A 461 -4.25 -13.44 6.65
CA PHE A 461 -4.73 -14.59 7.37
C PHE A 461 -3.60 -15.60 7.57
N ALA A 462 -3.33 -15.94 8.84
CA ALA A 462 -2.51 -17.10 9.19
C ALA A 462 -3.40 -18.33 9.40
N ARG A 463 -2.89 -19.52 9.08
CA ARG A 463 -3.64 -20.78 9.21
C ARG A 463 -2.82 -21.80 9.98
N SER A 464 -3.52 -22.49 10.88
CA SER A 464 -3.01 -23.64 11.62
C SER A 464 -3.62 -24.91 11.04
N LEU A 465 -2.96 -26.04 11.29
CA LEU A 465 -3.62 -27.34 11.14
C LEU A 465 -4.65 -27.51 12.27
N VAL A 466 -5.69 -28.31 12.04
CA VAL A 466 -6.74 -28.57 13.05
C VAL A 466 -6.18 -29.26 14.29
N GLY A 467 -5.14 -30.09 14.10
CA GLY A 467 -4.35 -30.68 15.18
C GLY A 467 -4.97 -31.93 15.82
N LYS A 468 -4.12 -32.89 16.21
CA LYS A 468 -4.31 -34.14 17.01
C LYS A 468 -5.45 -35.10 16.65
N GLU A 469 -6.48 -34.68 15.92
CA GLU A 469 -7.51 -35.56 15.40
C GLU A 469 -7.00 -36.25 14.12
N LYS A 470 -7.33 -37.53 13.92
CA LYS A 470 -6.89 -38.27 12.73
C LYS A 470 -7.80 -38.01 11.50
N THR A 471 -9.04 -37.57 11.71
CA THR A 471 -10.06 -37.42 10.66
C THR A 471 -10.77 -36.07 10.75
N ARG A 472 -10.95 -35.39 9.62
CA ARG A 472 -11.74 -34.14 9.52
C ARG A 472 -13.23 -34.42 9.81
N ARG A 473 -13.83 -33.73 10.79
CA ARG A 473 -15.28 -33.75 11.05
C ARG A 473 -15.98 -32.54 10.43
N GLY A 474 -17.18 -32.74 9.88
CA GLY A 474 -18.01 -31.67 9.30
C GLY A 474 -17.83 -31.44 7.79
N ALA A 475 -16.98 -32.21 7.11
CA ALA A 475 -16.99 -32.30 5.65
C ALA A 475 -18.30 -32.94 5.18
N LYS A 476 -18.83 -32.50 4.03
CA LYS A 476 -19.99 -33.16 3.38
C LYS A 476 -19.58 -34.55 2.90
N ASN A 477 -19.58 -35.54 3.79
CA ASN A 477 -19.64 -36.93 3.38
C ASN A 477 -21.11 -37.31 3.21
N ASP A 478 -21.63 -37.08 2.01
CA ASP A 478 -22.61 -37.99 1.44
C ASP A 478 -21.87 -39.28 1.05
N THR A 479 -21.72 -40.18 2.01
CA THR A 479 -21.78 -41.63 1.74
C THR A 479 -22.39 -42.28 2.95
N VAL A 480 -23.71 -42.44 2.84
CA VAL A 480 -24.52 -43.46 3.49
C VAL A 480 -24.03 -44.82 2.99
N GLU A 481 -23.85 -45.74 3.94
CA GLU A 481 -23.66 -47.21 3.83
C GLU A 481 -22.39 -47.78 3.16
#